data_AF-A0A6J7PKQ3-F1
#
_entry.id   AF-A0A6J7PKQ3-F1
#
_cell.length_a   1.000
_cell.length_b   1.000
_cell.length_c   1.000
_cell.angle_alpha   90.00
_cell.angle_beta   90.00
_cell.angle_gamma   90.00
#
_symmetry.space_group_name_H-M   'P 1'
#
loop_
_entity.id
_entity.type
_entity.pdbx_description
1 polymer ?
#
loop_
_entity_poly.entity_id
_entity_poly.type
_entity_poly.pdbx_seq_one_letter_code
_entity_poly.pdbx_strand_id
1 'polypeptide(L)'
;MTAEGSGVVFPADLNQLSAAVLTEALSERWPDAVVEHLEIVEAKRCGDGVASTADRVVLDLTYAAGSNSELPNRLILKTMLASPHAPAAMYENEVRFYGELREELDIEAPRAFASHFDPKTGRFGLLLEDLTAREARFPSAIEPVSLTEVRSILAHLATLHARFWNSPRFEGDLAWVPTPMSGGMFEVFDLIGLELIEDQVARYPFKQDLIAPLGRTLSELWDLL
;
A
#
# COMPACT_ATOMS: atom_id res chain seq x y z
N MET A 1 27.52 -13.04 10.18
CA MET A 1 27.53 -13.47 8.77
C MET A 1 26.08 -13.54 8.35
N THR A 2 25.52 -12.38 8.02
CA THR A 2 24.12 -12.24 7.60
C THR A 2 24.00 -12.85 6.21
N ALA A 3 23.13 -13.83 6.03
CA ALA A 3 22.77 -14.32 4.71
C ALA A 3 22.31 -13.13 3.88
N GLU A 4 22.99 -12.84 2.77
CA GLU A 4 22.43 -12.03 1.70
C GLU A 4 21.23 -12.81 1.16
N GLY A 5 20.04 -12.52 1.69
CA GLY A 5 18.81 -13.13 1.21
C GLY A 5 18.59 -12.70 -0.23
N SER A 6 18.57 -13.65 -1.16
CA SER A 6 17.96 -13.45 -2.47
C SER A 6 16.45 -13.33 -2.25
N GLY A 7 15.99 -12.11 -1.98
CA GLY A 7 14.57 -11.78 -1.96
C GLY A 7 14.05 -11.60 -3.39
N VAL A 8 12.77 -11.91 -3.59
CA VAL A 8 12.14 -11.76 -4.90
C VAL A 8 12.25 -10.33 -5.43
N VAL A 9 12.63 -10.17 -6.69
CA VAL A 9 12.68 -8.84 -7.33
C VAL A 9 11.49 -8.67 -8.24
N PHE A 10 10.53 -7.84 -7.83
CA PHE A 10 9.43 -7.43 -8.68
C PHE A 10 9.94 -6.54 -9.83
N PRO A 11 9.51 -6.80 -11.07
CA PRO A 11 10.02 -6.09 -12.24
C PRO A 11 9.49 -4.66 -12.32
N ALA A 12 10.24 -3.80 -12.99
CA ALA A 12 9.81 -2.44 -13.31
C ALA A 12 8.89 -2.36 -14.54
N ASP A 13 8.83 -3.43 -15.33
CA ASP A 13 8.02 -3.55 -16.54
C ASP A 13 7.13 -4.79 -16.42
N LEU A 14 5.84 -4.64 -16.71
CA LEU A 14 4.89 -5.76 -16.75
C LEU A 14 5.29 -6.85 -17.71
N ASN A 15 5.98 -6.53 -18.80
CA ASN A 15 6.46 -7.54 -19.75
C ASN A 15 7.50 -8.48 -19.14
N GLN A 16 8.09 -8.10 -18.01
CA GLN A 16 9.05 -8.91 -17.26
C GLN A 16 8.38 -9.64 -16.07
N LEU A 17 7.09 -9.39 -15.81
CA LEU A 17 6.34 -10.15 -14.83
C LEU A 17 6.10 -11.56 -15.36
N SER A 18 6.50 -12.56 -14.59
CA SER A 18 6.47 -13.95 -15.02
C SER A 18 5.97 -14.88 -13.92
N ALA A 19 5.54 -16.08 -14.31
CA ALA A 19 5.17 -17.14 -13.38
C ALA A 19 6.32 -17.52 -12.43
N ALA A 20 7.58 -17.41 -12.88
CA ALA A 20 8.75 -17.65 -12.03
C ALA A 20 8.87 -16.61 -10.90
N VAL A 21 8.67 -15.31 -11.20
CA VAL A 21 8.68 -14.24 -10.19
C VAL A 21 7.58 -14.45 -9.15
N LEU A 22 6.37 -14.82 -9.59
CA LEU A 22 5.26 -15.07 -8.67
C LEU A 22 5.44 -16.37 -7.86
N THR A 23 6.05 -17.39 -8.46
CA THR A 23 6.44 -18.62 -7.75
C THR A 23 7.42 -18.30 -6.63
N GLU A 24 8.48 -17.55 -6.92
CA GLU A 24 9.45 -17.11 -5.92
C GLU A 24 8.78 -16.30 -4.80
N ALA A 25 7.99 -15.29 -5.15
CA ALA A 25 7.27 -14.45 -4.18
C ALA A 25 6.34 -15.25 -3.25
N LEU A 26 5.56 -16.18 -3.82
CA LEU A 26 4.63 -16.99 -3.04
C LEU A 26 5.36 -18.05 -2.19
N SER A 27 6.48 -18.59 -2.68
CA SER A 27 7.23 -19.66 -2.02
C SER A 27 7.79 -19.28 -0.65
N GLU A 28 7.98 -17.99 -0.37
CA GLU A 28 8.43 -17.49 0.95
C GLU A 28 7.46 -17.91 2.07
N ARG A 29 6.16 -17.91 1.78
CA ARG A 29 5.10 -18.30 2.72
C ARG A 29 4.50 -19.66 2.39
N TRP A 30 4.53 -20.06 1.13
CA TRP A 30 3.90 -21.28 0.61
C TRP A 30 4.95 -22.10 -0.15
N PRO A 31 5.83 -22.85 0.53
CA PRO A 31 6.99 -23.49 -0.10
C PRO A 31 6.68 -24.40 -1.29
N ASP A 32 5.49 -24.98 -1.32
CA ASP A 32 5.02 -25.87 -2.40
C ASP A 32 4.31 -25.12 -3.54
N ALA A 33 4.18 -23.80 -3.46
CA ALA A 33 3.51 -22.99 -4.48
C ALA A 33 4.35 -22.92 -5.75
N VAL A 34 3.79 -23.40 -6.86
CA VAL A 34 4.40 -23.27 -8.19
C VAL A 34 3.36 -22.72 -9.14
N VAL A 35 3.60 -21.52 -9.68
CA VAL A 35 2.77 -20.91 -10.73
C VAL A 35 3.22 -21.48 -12.07
N GLU A 36 2.33 -22.20 -12.76
CA GLU A 36 2.58 -22.73 -14.10
C GLU A 36 2.18 -21.74 -15.18
N HIS A 37 1.07 -21.03 -14.95
CA HIS A 37 0.54 -20.04 -15.89
C HIS A 37 0.16 -18.76 -15.18
N LEU A 38 0.43 -17.64 -15.86
CA LEU A 38 0.12 -16.29 -15.44
C LEU A 38 -0.59 -15.60 -16.61
N GLU A 39 -1.78 -15.09 -16.35
CA GLU A 39 -2.52 -14.20 -17.24
C GLU A 39 -2.68 -12.83 -16.56
N ILE A 40 -2.34 -11.76 -17.28
CA ILE A 40 -2.61 -10.38 -16.85
C ILE A 40 -3.97 -9.99 -17.41
N VAL A 41 -4.98 -9.94 -16.54
CA VAL A 41 -6.38 -9.65 -16.92
C VAL A 41 -6.57 -8.15 -17.14
N GLU A 42 -6.02 -7.34 -16.25
CA GLU A 42 -6.13 -5.88 -16.29
C GLU A 42 -4.90 -5.24 -15.63
N ALA A 43 -4.47 -4.09 -16.14
CA ALA A 43 -3.47 -3.25 -15.49
C ALA A 43 -3.94 -1.79 -15.47
N LYS A 44 -3.95 -1.18 -14.29
CA LYS A 44 -4.26 0.25 -14.10
C LYS A 44 -3.04 0.96 -13.54
N ARG A 45 -2.61 2.02 -14.21
CA ARG A 45 -1.48 2.82 -13.76
C ARG A 45 -1.92 3.99 -12.89
N CYS A 46 -1.03 4.42 -12.01
CA CYS A 46 -1.14 5.69 -11.32
C CYS A 46 -1.25 6.81 -12.36
N GLY A 47 -2.30 7.64 -12.25
CA GLY A 47 -2.57 8.72 -13.18
C GLY A 47 -3.61 8.41 -14.27
N ASP A 48 -4.09 7.17 -14.41
CA ASP A 48 -5.12 6.77 -15.38
C ASP A 48 -6.55 7.24 -14.99
N GLY A 49 -6.68 8.40 -14.33
CA GLY A 49 -7.97 8.89 -13.80
C GLY A 49 -8.50 8.11 -12.60
N VAL A 50 -7.70 7.19 -12.05
CA VAL A 50 -8.01 6.45 -10.82
C VAL A 50 -7.26 7.06 -9.63
N ALA A 51 -7.94 7.19 -8.50
CA ALA A 51 -7.29 7.56 -7.24
C ALA A 51 -6.43 6.39 -6.75
N SER A 52 -5.15 6.40 -7.13
CA SER A 52 -4.17 5.41 -6.72
C SER A 52 -2.78 6.03 -6.70
N THR A 53 -1.99 5.70 -5.68
CA THR A 53 -0.56 6.06 -5.56
C THR A 53 0.36 4.94 -6.03
N ALA A 54 -0.24 3.81 -6.45
CA ALA A 54 0.45 2.65 -6.99
C ALA A 54 -0.29 2.06 -8.18
N ASP A 55 0.41 1.26 -8.98
CA ASP A 55 -0.18 0.50 -10.07
C ASP A 55 -0.86 -0.76 -9.50
N ARG A 56 -1.96 -1.16 -10.14
CA ARG A 56 -2.72 -2.36 -9.78
C ARG A 56 -2.87 -3.25 -11.00
N VAL A 57 -2.58 -4.52 -10.82
CA VAL A 57 -2.61 -5.52 -11.88
C VAL A 57 -3.46 -6.68 -11.39
N VAL A 58 -4.51 -7.02 -12.15
CA VAL A 58 -5.35 -8.17 -11.90
C VAL A 58 -4.71 -9.37 -12.58
N LEU A 59 -4.41 -10.42 -11.81
CA LEU A 59 -3.71 -11.61 -12.26
C LEU A 59 -4.60 -12.83 -12.10
N ASP A 60 -4.70 -13.64 -13.16
CA ASP A 60 -5.23 -15.01 -13.09
C ASP A 60 -4.06 -16.01 -13.17
N LEU A 61 -4.04 -16.94 -12.22
CA LEU A 61 -2.94 -17.85 -11.94
C LEU A 61 -3.43 -19.30 -12.02
N THR A 62 -2.62 -20.13 -12.66
CA THR A 62 -2.76 -21.59 -12.61
C THR A 62 -1.55 -22.16 -11.90
N TYR A 63 -1.81 -22.99 -10.89
CA TYR A 63 -0.77 -23.61 -10.08
C TYR A 63 -0.54 -25.07 -10.45
N ALA A 64 0.70 -25.54 -10.25
CA ALA A 64 1.04 -26.94 -10.45
C ALA A 64 0.29 -27.85 -9.48
N ALA A 65 0.06 -29.10 -9.89
CA ALA A 65 -0.49 -30.13 -9.02
C ALA A 65 0.35 -30.30 -7.76
N GLY A 66 -0.29 -30.27 -6.59
CA GLY A 66 0.38 -30.32 -5.28
C GLY A 66 0.60 -28.95 -4.62
N SER A 67 0.35 -27.85 -5.35
CA SER A 67 0.33 -26.51 -4.73
C SER A 67 -0.81 -26.38 -3.72
N ASN A 68 -0.62 -25.52 -2.72
CA ASN A 68 -1.57 -25.35 -1.63
C ASN A 68 -2.95 -24.88 -2.14
N SER A 69 -4.02 -25.57 -1.72
CA SER A 69 -5.40 -25.27 -2.13
C SER A 69 -5.95 -23.95 -1.57
N GLU A 70 -5.28 -23.32 -0.61
CA GLU A 70 -5.67 -22.02 -0.07
C GLU A 70 -5.23 -20.84 -0.96
N LEU A 71 -4.37 -21.08 -1.95
CA LEU A 71 -3.98 -20.04 -2.90
C LEU A 71 -5.11 -19.75 -3.89
N PRO A 72 -5.60 -18.50 -3.97
CA PRO A 72 -6.62 -18.15 -4.95
C PRO A 72 -6.01 -18.11 -6.35
N ASN A 73 -6.81 -18.48 -7.34
CA ASN A 73 -6.44 -18.33 -8.74
C ASN A 73 -6.40 -16.87 -9.17
N ARG A 74 -7.17 -15.98 -8.54
CA ARG A 74 -7.14 -14.54 -8.83
C ARG A 74 -6.47 -13.77 -7.70
N LEU A 75 -5.48 -12.95 -8.06
CA LEU A 75 -4.77 -12.06 -7.15
C LEU A 75 -4.67 -10.66 -7.73
N ILE A 76 -4.55 -9.67 -6.85
CA ILE A 76 -4.24 -8.29 -7.21
C ILE A 76 -2.78 -8.04 -6.87
N LEU A 77 -1.95 -7.78 -7.88
CA LEU A 77 -0.60 -7.26 -7.65
C LEU A 77 -0.67 -5.74 -7.55
N LYS A 78 -0.34 -5.23 -6.37
CA LYS A 78 -0.02 -3.81 -6.17
C LYS A 78 1.49 -3.64 -6.30
N THR A 79 1.91 -2.76 -7.21
CA THR A 79 3.33 -2.52 -7.53
C THR A 79 3.49 -1.14 -8.18
N MET A 80 4.66 -0.84 -8.73
CA MET A 80 4.95 0.38 -9.48
C MET A 80 5.68 0.07 -10.78
N LEU A 81 5.09 0.48 -11.89
CA LEU A 81 5.55 0.26 -13.26
C LEU A 81 5.82 1.59 -13.98
N ALA A 82 5.30 2.70 -13.44
CA ALA A 82 5.44 4.05 -14.00
C ALA A 82 6.19 5.02 -13.07
N SER A 83 6.74 6.09 -13.68
CA SER A 83 7.47 7.19 -13.03
C SER A 83 6.76 8.53 -13.35
N PRO A 84 6.72 9.53 -12.44
CA PRO A 84 7.43 9.63 -11.16
C PRO A 84 6.83 8.77 -10.03
N HIS A 85 7.68 8.35 -9.09
CA HIS A 85 7.32 7.51 -7.95
C HIS A 85 6.77 8.35 -6.79
N ALA A 86 5.82 7.80 -6.03
CA ALA A 86 5.59 8.31 -4.68
C ALA A 86 6.82 8.02 -3.80
N PRO A 87 7.00 8.73 -2.67
CA PRO A 87 8.11 8.47 -1.76
C PRO A 87 8.16 7.00 -1.32
N ALA A 88 9.34 6.40 -1.35
CA ALA A 88 9.54 4.98 -1.05
C ALA A 88 8.98 4.58 0.34
N ALA A 89 9.01 5.51 1.29
CA ALA A 89 8.42 5.36 2.62
C ALA A 89 6.93 4.99 2.61
N MET A 90 6.14 5.44 1.63
CA MET A 90 4.74 5.04 1.51
C MET A 90 4.59 3.55 1.23
N TYR A 91 5.44 3.02 0.34
CA TYR A 91 5.38 1.64 -0.10
C TYR A 91 5.97 0.67 0.92
N GLU A 92 7.07 1.06 1.57
CA GLU A 92 7.67 0.28 2.65
C GLU A 92 6.67 0.05 3.78
N ASN A 93 5.99 1.11 4.24
CA ASN A 93 4.98 1.00 5.30
C ASN A 93 3.85 0.02 4.95
N GLU A 94 3.36 0.07 3.72
CA GLU A 94 2.28 -0.81 3.28
C GLU A 94 2.74 -2.27 3.18
N VAL A 95 3.92 -2.52 2.59
CA VAL A 95 4.49 -3.87 2.50
C VAL A 95 4.67 -4.46 3.90
N ARG A 96 5.24 -3.70 4.83
CA ARG A 96 5.46 -4.16 6.21
C ARG A 96 4.17 -4.35 6.97
N PHE A 97 3.17 -3.49 6.78
CA PHE A 97 1.85 -3.71 7.37
C PHE A 97 1.25 -5.06 6.94
N TYR A 98 1.25 -5.36 5.64
CA TYR A 98 0.69 -6.61 5.14
C TYR A 98 1.54 -7.85 5.44
N GLY A 99 2.87 -7.72 5.43
CA GLY A 99 3.79 -8.81 5.71
C GLY A 99 3.92 -9.16 7.19
N GLU A 100 3.80 -8.17 8.09
CA GLU A 100 4.13 -8.34 9.51
C GLU A 100 2.91 -8.16 10.44
N LEU A 101 1.97 -7.25 10.12
CA LEU A 101 0.96 -6.79 11.09
C LEU A 101 -0.47 -7.21 10.76
N ARG A 102 -0.80 -7.35 9.47
CA ARG A 102 -2.17 -7.62 9.01
C ARG A 102 -2.78 -8.84 9.67
N GLU A 103 -1.99 -9.90 9.88
CA GLU A 103 -2.48 -11.18 10.44
C GLU A 103 -2.76 -11.10 11.94
N GLU A 104 -2.23 -10.09 12.62
CA GLU A 104 -2.48 -9.86 14.05
C GLU A 104 -3.79 -9.12 14.32
N LEU A 105 -4.50 -8.70 13.27
CA LEU A 105 -5.64 -7.80 13.34
C LEU A 105 -6.90 -8.46 12.80
N ASP A 106 -7.94 -8.47 13.63
CA ASP A 106 -9.31 -8.77 13.21
C ASP A 106 -9.95 -7.51 12.62
N ILE A 107 -9.53 -7.16 11.41
CA ILE A 107 -10.07 -6.03 10.66
C ILE A 107 -10.37 -6.40 9.21
N GLU A 108 -11.31 -5.66 8.62
CA GLU A 108 -11.64 -5.79 7.21
C GLU A 108 -10.58 -5.13 6.32
N ALA A 109 -9.68 -5.97 5.83
CA ALA A 109 -8.61 -5.66 4.88
C ALA A 109 -8.28 -6.92 4.07
N PRO A 110 -7.77 -6.81 2.84
CA PRO A 110 -7.42 -7.98 2.04
C PRO A 110 -6.36 -8.83 2.73
N ARG A 111 -6.37 -10.14 2.47
CA ARG A 111 -5.21 -10.99 2.81
C ARG A 111 -4.05 -10.67 1.87
N ALA A 112 -2.82 -10.80 2.38
CA ALA A 112 -1.61 -10.74 1.57
C ALA A 112 -1.02 -12.15 1.42
N PHE A 113 -0.67 -12.49 0.18
CA PHE A 113 -0.08 -13.79 -0.18
C PHE A 113 1.43 -13.70 -0.39
N ALA A 114 1.92 -12.53 -0.78
CA ALA A 114 3.33 -12.18 -0.81
C ALA A 114 3.50 -10.67 -0.63
N SER A 115 4.58 -10.24 0.01
CA SER A 115 4.89 -8.83 0.27
C SER A 115 6.40 -8.63 0.28
N HIS A 116 6.94 -7.84 -0.63
CA HIS A 116 8.37 -7.59 -0.71
C HIS A 116 8.66 -6.13 -1.07
N PHE A 117 9.68 -5.55 -0.42
CA PHE A 117 10.18 -4.20 -0.68
C PHE A 117 11.71 -4.25 -0.80
N ASP A 118 12.25 -3.72 -1.89
CA ASP A 118 13.69 -3.56 -2.09
C ASP A 118 14.13 -2.13 -1.72
N PRO A 119 14.80 -1.91 -0.58
CA PRO A 119 15.22 -0.58 -0.16
C PRO A 119 16.29 0.04 -1.06
N LYS A 120 17.01 -0.75 -1.88
CA LYS A 120 18.04 -0.22 -2.79
C LYS A 120 17.41 0.45 -4.00
N THR A 121 16.28 -0.09 -4.49
CA THR A 121 15.61 0.42 -5.70
C THR A 121 14.29 1.13 -5.41
N GLY A 122 13.74 1.00 -4.18
CA GLY A 122 12.42 1.48 -3.80
C GLY A 122 11.28 0.68 -4.44
N ARG A 123 11.59 -0.44 -5.11
CA ARG A 123 10.59 -1.29 -5.77
C ARG A 123 9.90 -2.18 -4.76
N PHE A 124 8.66 -2.51 -5.05
CA PHE A 124 7.90 -3.43 -4.23
C PHE A 124 6.90 -4.23 -5.04
N GLY A 125 6.46 -5.33 -4.45
CA GLY A 125 5.28 -6.06 -4.91
C GLY A 125 4.51 -6.58 -3.73
N LEU A 126 3.20 -6.45 -3.82
CA LEU A 126 2.26 -6.90 -2.82
C LEU A 126 1.14 -7.66 -3.53
N LEU A 127 1.09 -8.97 -3.33
CA LEU A 127 0.04 -9.84 -3.86
C LEU A 127 -1.10 -9.92 -2.84
N LEU A 128 -2.23 -9.33 -3.21
CA LEU A 128 -3.41 -9.19 -2.37
C LEU A 128 -4.56 -10.05 -2.88
N GLU A 129 -5.42 -10.43 -1.94
CA GLU A 129 -6.75 -10.96 -2.20
C GLU A 129 -7.54 -10.03 -3.12
N ASP A 130 -8.22 -10.62 -4.12
CA ASP A 130 -9.26 -9.91 -4.87
C ASP A 130 -10.56 -9.84 -4.06
N LEU A 131 -10.80 -8.67 -3.46
CA LEU A 131 -11.99 -8.43 -2.64
C LEU A 131 -13.31 -8.48 -3.42
N THR A 132 -13.28 -8.45 -4.77
CA THR A 132 -14.53 -8.62 -5.55
C THR A 132 -15.12 -10.02 -5.39
N ALA A 133 -14.29 -11.02 -5.05
CA ALA A 133 -14.75 -12.37 -4.69
C ALA A 133 -15.62 -12.40 -3.42
N ARG A 134 -15.53 -11.35 -2.60
CA ARG A 134 -16.34 -11.14 -1.39
C ARG A 134 -17.46 -10.11 -1.58
N GLU A 135 -17.75 -9.76 -2.83
CA GLU A 135 -18.76 -8.75 -3.19
C GLU A 135 -18.46 -7.36 -2.60
N ALA A 136 -17.18 -7.05 -2.35
CA ALA A 136 -16.78 -5.75 -1.84
C ALA A 136 -17.12 -4.63 -2.83
N ARG A 137 -17.52 -3.46 -2.30
CA ARG A 137 -17.79 -2.26 -3.09
C ARG A 137 -16.68 -1.23 -2.86
N PHE A 138 -16.27 -0.55 -3.93
CA PHE A 138 -15.28 0.52 -3.91
C PHE A 138 -15.94 1.85 -4.31
N PRO A 139 -16.59 2.57 -3.37
CA PRO A 139 -17.28 3.81 -3.68
C PRO A 139 -16.30 4.94 -4.01
N SER A 140 -16.76 5.92 -4.79
CA SER A 140 -16.05 7.17 -5.00
C SER A 140 -16.03 8.04 -3.73
N ALA A 141 -15.00 8.87 -3.58
CA ALA A 141 -14.86 9.78 -2.43
C ALA A 141 -15.98 10.85 -2.33
N ILE A 142 -16.78 11.02 -3.40
CA ILE A 142 -17.93 11.94 -3.43
C ILE A 142 -19.28 11.23 -3.21
N GLU A 143 -19.27 9.91 -3.09
CA GLU A 143 -20.47 9.15 -2.79
C GLU A 143 -20.82 9.27 -1.29
N PRO A 144 -22.12 9.26 -0.94
CA PRO A 144 -22.54 9.31 0.45
C PRO A 144 -22.13 8.03 1.18
N VAL A 145 -21.63 8.20 2.41
CA VAL A 145 -21.35 7.09 3.32
C VAL A 145 -22.46 7.03 4.38
N SER A 146 -23.04 5.86 4.58
CA SER A 146 -24.09 5.67 5.59
C SER A 146 -23.52 5.72 7.01
N LEU A 147 -24.38 6.05 7.98
CA LEU A 147 -23.98 6.02 9.40
C LEU A 147 -23.48 4.64 9.85
N THR A 148 -24.04 3.57 9.30
CA THR A 148 -23.61 2.19 9.61
C THR A 148 -22.21 1.91 9.07
N GLU A 149 -21.89 2.35 7.85
CA GLU A 149 -20.54 2.23 7.28
C GLU A 149 -19.52 3.05 8.08
N VAL A 150 -19.86 4.28 8.48
CA VAL A 150 -18.98 5.09 9.34
C VAL A 150 -18.72 4.39 10.68
N ARG A 151 -19.75 3.84 11.34
CA ARG A 151 -19.57 3.09 12.59
C ARG A 151 -18.65 1.88 12.40
N SER A 152 -18.82 1.16 11.28
CA SER A 152 -17.96 0.02 10.94
C SER A 152 -16.50 0.46 10.75
N ILE A 153 -16.24 1.51 9.98
CA ILE A 153 -14.88 2.05 9.77
C ILE A 153 -14.24 2.45 11.11
N LEU A 154 -14.98 3.15 11.97
CA LEU A 154 -14.49 3.54 13.29
C LEU A 154 -14.19 2.34 14.20
N ALA A 155 -14.97 1.26 14.12
CA ALA A 155 -14.70 0.04 14.86
C ALA A 155 -13.38 -0.62 14.43
N HIS A 156 -13.10 -0.66 13.12
CA HIS A 156 -11.84 -1.17 12.59
C HIS A 156 -10.63 -0.33 13.03
N LEU A 157 -10.76 1.00 13.01
CA LEU A 157 -9.72 1.90 13.54
C LEU A 157 -9.51 1.69 15.04
N ALA A 158 -10.58 1.48 15.81
CA ALA A 158 -10.48 1.16 17.22
C ALA A 158 -9.76 -0.17 17.47
N THR A 159 -10.04 -1.23 16.69
CA THR A 159 -9.31 -2.52 16.79
C THR A 159 -7.82 -2.34 16.51
N LEU A 160 -7.46 -1.64 15.43
CA LEU A 160 -6.07 -1.35 15.09
C LEU A 160 -5.36 -0.58 16.22
N HIS A 161 -5.96 0.52 16.68
CA HIS A 161 -5.37 1.31 17.76
C HIS A 161 -5.27 0.52 19.06
N ALA A 162 -6.30 -0.22 19.45
CA ALA A 162 -6.29 -1.00 20.69
C ALA A 162 -5.19 -2.07 20.71
N ARG A 163 -4.93 -2.72 19.56
CA ARG A 163 -3.88 -3.76 19.43
C ARG A 163 -2.48 -3.23 19.73
N PHE A 164 -2.19 -2.01 19.28
CA PHE A 164 -0.85 -1.43 19.31
C PHE A 164 -0.70 -0.26 20.29
N TRP A 165 -1.77 0.17 20.96
CA TRP A 165 -1.74 1.32 21.87
C TRP A 165 -0.66 1.17 22.94
N ASN A 166 0.28 2.12 22.96
CA ASN A 166 1.40 2.16 23.90
C ASN A 166 2.17 0.82 24.00
N SER A 167 2.25 0.09 22.90
CA SER A 167 2.90 -1.21 22.83
C SER A 167 4.41 -1.07 23.00
N PRO A 168 5.07 -1.88 23.86
CA PRO A 168 6.53 -1.88 23.97
C PRO A 168 7.22 -2.36 22.68
N ARG A 169 6.48 -2.97 21.74
CA ARG A 169 7.02 -3.37 20.44
C ARG A 169 7.56 -2.21 19.61
N PHE A 170 7.11 -0.98 19.85
CA PHE A 170 7.67 0.21 19.20
C PHE A 170 9.12 0.49 19.60
N GLU A 171 9.62 -0.11 20.68
CA GLU A 171 11.05 -0.08 21.06
C GLU A 171 11.83 -1.26 20.46
N GLY A 172 11.15 -2.19 19.79
CA GLY A 172 11.69 -3.44 19.27
C GLY A 172 11.36 -3.65 17.80
N ASP A 173 10.57 -4.69 17.51
CA ASP A 173 10.27 -5.12 16.14
C ASP A 173 9.45 -4.10 15.33
N LEU A 174 8.75 -3.17 16.00
CA LEU A 174 8.01 -2.07 15.38
C LEU A 174 8.74 -0.72 15.45
N ALA A 175 10.04 -0.68 15.77
CA ALA A 175 10.83 0.56 15.84
C ALA A 175 10.96 1.30 14.50
N TRP A 176 10.57 0.65 13.41
CA TRP A 176 10.51 1.24 12.07
C TRP A 176 9.27 2.09 11.82
N VAL A 177 8.22 1.94 12.62
CA VAL A 177 6.95 2.64 12.40
C VAL A 177 7.21 4.14 12.62
N PRO A 178 7.02 4.99 11.60
CA PRO A 178 7.27 6.41 11.75
C PRO A 178 6.28 7.05 12.73
N THR A 179 6.69 8.18 13.29
CA THR A 179 5.80 9.02 14.10
C THR A 179 5.33 10.21 13.27
N PRO A 180 4.30 10.95 13.71
CA PRO A 180 3.90 12.20 13.04
C PRO A 180 5.03 13.24 12.91
N MET A 181 6.12 13.10 13.67
CA MET A 181 7.22 14.06 13.72
C MET A 181 8.60 13.45 13.38
N SER A 182 8.65 12.20 12.91
CA SER A 182 9.94 11.55 12.63
C SER A 182 9.76 10.31 11.75
N GLY A 183 10.65 10.18 10.75
CA GLY A 183 10.73 9.04 9.85
C GLY A 183 9.63 9.00 8.79
N GLY A 184 9.81 8.10 7.82
CA GLY A 184 8.83 7.83 6.77
C GLY A 184 8.43 9.09 5.99
N MET A 185 7.13 9.40 5.98
CA MET A 185 6.60 10.55 5.25
C MET A 185 6.88 11.90 5.91
N PHE A 186 7.23 11.93 7.20
CA PHE A 186 7.54 13.19 7.88
C PHE A 186 8.69 13.91 7.19
N GLU A 187 9.78 13.20 6.86
CA GLU A 187 10.96 13.79 6.20
C GLU A 187 10.62 14.39 4.83
N VAL A 188 9.69 13.77 4.09
CA VAL A 188 9.21 14.29 2.81
C VAL A 188 8.46 15.60 3.01
N PHE A 189 7.55 15.65 3.98
CA PHE A 189 6.78 16.86 4.26
C PHE A 189 7.64 17.96 4.90
N ASP A 190 8.62 17.61 5.71
CA ASP A 190 9.57 18.56 6.29
C ASP A 190 10.44 19.23 5.19
N LEU A 191 10.91 18.43 4.21
CA LEU A 191 11.77 18.93 3.14
C LEU A 191 11.03 19.74 2.08
N ILE A 192 9.86 19.29 1.62
CA ILE A 192 9.17 19.86 0.45
C ILE A 192 7.67 20.11 0.67
N GLY A 193 7.15 19.91 1.88
CA GLY A 193 5.72 19.97 2.15
C GLY A 193 5.10 21.34 1.89
N LEU A 194 5.79 22.43 2.26
CA LEU A 194 5.31 23.79 1.98
C LEU A 194 5.16 24.02 0.48
N GLU A 195 6.19 23.71 -0.32
CA GLU A 195 6.16 23.88 -1.77
C GLU A 195 5.04 23.05 -2.41
N LEU A 196 4.82 21.82 -1.93
CA LEU A 196 3.71 20.98 -2.39
C LEU A 196 2.35 21.61 -2.07
N ILE A 197 2.17 22.15 -0.86
CA ILE A 197 0.91 22.79 -0.47
C ILE A 197 0.69 24.07 -1.29
N GLU A 198 1.71 24.90 -1.47
CA GLU A 198 1.65 26.11 -2.28
C GLU A 198 1.25 25.80 -3.73
N ASP A 199 1.89 24.82 -4.36
CA ASP A 199 1.53 24.37 -5.71
C ASP A 199 0.07 23.90 -5.79
N GLN A 200 -0.38 23.11 -4.83
CA GLN A 200 -1.75 22.63 -4.78
C GLN A 200 -2.76 23.78 -4.62
N VAL A 201 -2.51 24.73 -3.73
CA VAL A 201 -3.40 25.88 -3.52
C VAL A 201 -3.39 26.80 -4.75
N ALA A 202 -2.24 27.00 -5.39
CA ALA A 202 -2.13 27.79 -6.61
C ALA A 202 -2.92 27.17 -7.79
N ARG A 203 -2.88 25.84 -7.94
CA ARG A 203 -3.54 25.13 -9.05
C ARG A 203 -5.05 25.00 -8.90
N TYR A 204 -5.57 24.95 -7.67
CA TYR A 204 -6.97 24.59 -7.42
C TYR A 204 -7.72 25.70 -6.67
N PRO A 205 -8.55 26.51 -7.35
CA PRO A 205 -9.26 27.64 -6.75
C PRO A 205 -10.07 27.28 -5.49
N PHE A 206 -10.73 26.12 -5.48
CA PHE A 206 -11.52 25.69 -4.31
C PHE A 206 -10.66 25.53 -3.04
N LYS A 207 -9.36 25.23 -3.17
CA LYS A 207 -8.45 25.14 -2.03
C LYS A 207 -8.13 26.53 -1.47
N GLN A 208 -8.06 27.55 -2.34
CA GLN A 208 -7.92 28.96 -1.92
C GLN A 208 -9.16 29.40 -1.14
N ASP A 209 -10.35 29.09 -1.66
CA ASP A 209 -11.62 29.39 -0.99
C ASP A 209 -11.72 28.72 0.38
N LEU A 210 -11.19 27.50 0.52
CA LEU A 210 -11.20 26.74 1.76
C LEU A 210 -10.31 27.34 2.85
N ILE A 211 -9.17 27.93 2.48
CA ILE A 211 -8.21 28.52 3.44
C ILE A 211 -8.46 30.02 3.68
N ALA A 212 -9.10 30.73 2.75
CA ALA A 212 -9.32 32.18 2.85
C ALA A 212 -9.96 32.63 4.19
N PRO A 213 -10.93 31.91 4.78
CA PRO A 213 -11.51 32.27 6.07
C PRO A 213 -10.53 32.27 7.25
N LEU A 214 -9.37 31.61 7.12
CA LEU A 214 -8.35 31.58 8.16
C LEU A 214 -7.62 32.92 8.31
N GLY A 215 -7.70 33.81 7.30
CA GLY A 215 -7.14 35.16 7.35
C GLY A 215 -5.61 35.21 7.47
N ARG A 216 -4.92 34.14 7.06
CA ARG A 216 -3.46 33.99 7.08
C ARG A 216 -2.95 33.48 5.74
N THR A 217 -1.73 33.84 5.39
CA THR A 217 -1.00 33.26 4.26
C THR A 217 -0.58 31.82 4.55
N LEU A 218 -0.25 31.05 3.51
CA LEU A 218 0.25 29.69 3.68
C LEU A 218 1.53 29.62 4.49
N SER A 219 2.48 30.54 4.25
CA SER A 219 3.71 30.64 5.05
C SER A 219 3.40 30.87 6.53
N GLU A 220 2.49 31.79 6.85
CA GLU A 220 2.09 32.05 8.24
C GLU A 220 1.34 30.88 8.89
N LEU A 221 0.67 30.03 8.11
CA LEU A 221 0.04 28.81 8.59
C LEU A 221 1.07 27.69 8.81
N TRP A 222 2.07 27.61 7.93
CA TRP A 222 3.15 26.64 8.00
C TRP A 222 4.06 26.86 9.21
N ASP A 223 4.40 28.12 9.49
CA ASP A 223 5.25 28.49 10.65
C ASP A 223 4.61 28.18 12.02
N LEU A 224 3.35 27.74 12.06
CA LEU A 224 2.64 27.34 13.28
C LEU A 224 2.68 25.83 13.55
N LEU A 225 3.14 25.02 12.59
CA LEU A 225 3.25 23.57 12.69
C LEU A 225 4.55 23.15 13.39
#